data_AF-A0A6N9Q3C6-F1
#
_entry.id   AF-A0A6N9Q3C6-F1
#
_cell.length_a   1.000
_cell.length_b   1.000
_cell.length_c   1.000
_cell.angle_alpha   90.00
_cell.angle_beta   90.00
_cell.angle_gamma   90.00
#
_symmetry.space_group_name_H-M   'P 1'
#
loop_
_entity.id
_entity.type
_entity.pdbx_description
1 polymer ?
#
loop_
_entity_poly.entity_id
_entity_poly.type
_entity_poly.pdbx_seq_one_letter_code
_entity_poly.pdbx_strand_id
1 'polypeptide(L)' 'MRQKEELTMEYKYEYQNKNSFKNKFKSMFLSLPIQLTVVALLAGIVIYTALFSSYAPVHDALHDLRHGLMFIPCH' A
#
# COMPACT_ATOMS: atom_id res chain seq x y z
N MET A 1 -34.92 -0.16 -38.67
CA MET A 1 -34.09 -1.21 -38.05
C MET A 1 -32.72 -0.69 -37.64
N ARG A 2 -32.05 0.11 -38.49
CA ARG A 2 -30.74 0.74 -38.24
C ARG A 2 -30.58 1.51 -36.91
N GLN A 3 -31.59 2.28 -36.49
CA GLN A 3 -31.49 3.09 -35.26
C GLN A 3 -31.41 2.28 -33.94
N LYS A 4 -32.00 1.06 -33.92
CA LYS A 4 -31.92 0.19 -32.72
C LYS A 4 -30.51 -0.38 -32.54
N GLU A 5 -29.80 -0.60 -33.65
CA GLU A 5 -28.45 -1.14 -33.64
C GLU A 5 -27.47 -0.09 -33.12
N GLU A 6 -27.62 1.17 -33.51
CA GLU A 6 -26.80 2.29 -33.01
C GLU A 6 -26.94 2.47 -31.49
N LEU A 7 -28.18 2.44 -30.97
CA LEU A 7 -28.45 2.57 -29.53
C LEU A 7 -27.86 1.40 -28.71
N THR A 8 -27.84 0.19 -29.28
CA THR A 8 -27.23 -0.98 -28.62
C THR A 8 -25.70 -0.95 -28.64
N MET A 9 -25.12 -0.41 -29.71
CA MET A 9 -23.68 -0.15 -29.80
C MET A 9 -23.29 0.93 -28.79
N GLU A 10 -24.16 1.93 -28.62
CA GLU A 10 -23.91 3.00 -27.68
C GLU A 10 -23.84 2.51 -26.23
N TYR A 11 -24.87 1.77 -25.84
CA TYR A 11 -24.95 1.18 -24.50
C TYR A 11 -23.77 0.23 -24.21
N LYS A 12 -23.31 -0.54 -25.21
CA LYS A 12 -22.16 -1.44 -25.05
C LYS A 12 -20.85 -0.69 -24.85
N TYR A 13 -20.61 0.44 -25.52
CA TYR A 13 -19.38 1.21 -25.30
C TYR A 13 -19.33 1.76 -23.88
N GLU A 14 -20.47 2.24 -23.35
CA GLU A 14 -20.48 2.87 -22.04
C GLU A 14 -20.30 1.83 -20.94
N TYR A 15 -20.88 0.65 -21.14
CA TYR A 15 -20.73 -0.49 -20.25
C TYR A 15 -19.28 -1.04 -20.27
N GLN A 16 -18.66 -1.17 -21.44
CA GLN A 16 -17.24 -1.55 -21.58
C GLN A 16 -16.32 -0.52 -20.92
N ASN A 17 -16.56 0.79 -21.12
CA ASN A 17 -15.75 1.85 -20.54
C ASN A 17 -15.84 1.86 -19.00
N LYS A 18 -17.06 1.74 -18.44
CA LYS A 18 -17.25 1.65 -16.97
C LYS A 18 -16.58 0.40 -16.38
N ASN A 19 -16.63 -0.73 -17.09
CA ASN A 19 -15.94 -1.94 -16.65
C ASN A 19 -14.43 -1.83 -16.80
N SER A 20 -13.91 -1.22 -17.87
CA SER A 20 -12.48 -1.00 -18.09
C SER A 20 -11.88 -0.10 -17.00
N PHE A 21 -12.58 0.98 -16.63
CA PHE A 21 -12.16 1.86 -15.54
C PHE A 21 -12.17 1.14 -14.18
N LYS A 22 -13.26 0.43 -13.86
CA LYS A 22 -13.34 -0.38 -12.62
C LYS A 22 -12.29 -1.49 -12.58
N ASN A 23 -12.01 -2.14 -13.72
CA ASN A 23 -11.03 -3.21 -13.83
C ASN A 23 -9.59 -2.67 -13.70
N LYS A 24 -9.30 -1.47 -14.21
CA LYS A 24 -8.02 -0.77 -13.97
C LYS A 24 -7.81 -0.44 -12.50
N PHE A 25 -8.84 0.06 -11.81
CA PHE A 25 -8.76 0.29 -10.37
C PHE A 25 -8.59 -1.01 -9.60
N LYS A 26 -9.30 -2.08 -9.99
CA LYS A 26 -9.16 -3.40 -9.37
C LYS A 26 -7.76 -4.00 -9.58
N SER A 27 -7.18 -3.86 -10.78
CA SER A 27 -5.80 -4.30 -11.06
C SER A 27 -4.74 -3.43 -10.38
N MET A 28 -5.06 -2.18 -10.06
CA MET A 28 -4.18 -1.31 -9.29
C MET A 28 -4.09 -1.78 -7.84
N PHE A 29 -5.20 -2.16 -7.20
CA PHE A 29 -5.20 -2.78 -5.86
C PHE A 29 -4.70 -4.22 -5.84
N LEU A 30 -4.83 -4.95 -6.95
CA LEU A 30 -4.29 -6.31 -7.14
C LEU A 30 -2.81 -6.29 -7.58
N SER A 31 -2.07 -5.24 -7.25
CA SER A 31 -0.69 -5.08 -7.68
C SER A 31 0.27 -5.38 -6.52
N LEU A 32 1.14 -6.36 -6.73
CA LEU A 32 2.32 -6.67 -5.91
C LEU A 32 3.02 -5.42 -5.31
N PRO A 33 3.21 -4.29 -6.03
CA PRO A 33 3.81 -3.09 -5.44
C PRO A 33 3.01 -2.47 -4.29
N ILE A 34 1.68 -2.51 -4.31
CA ILE A 34 0.87 -1.99 -3.20
C ILE A 34 1.03 -2.89 -1.97
N GLN A 35 1.02 -4.20 -2.17
CA GLN A 35 1.23 -5.15 -1.08
C GLN A 35 2.64 -4.99 -0.48
N LEU A 36 3.66 -4.82 -1.32
CA LEU A 36 5.03 -4.53 -0.88
C LEU A 36 5.11 -3.22 -0.09
N THR A 37 4.44 -2.18 -0.57
CA THR A 37 4.39 -0.88 0.11
C THR A 37 3.76 -0.99 1.49
N VAL A 38 2.61 -1.67 1.60
CA VAL A 38 1.92 -1.90 2.88
C VAL A 38 2.79 -2.70 3.83
N VAL A 39 3.46 -3.76 3.35
CA VAL A 39 4.36 -4.57 4.16
C VAL A 39 5.58 -3.76 4.61
N ALA A 40 6.19 -2.97 3.72
CA ALA A 40 7.32 -2.11 4.06
C ALA A 40 6.94 -1.04 5.08
N LEU A 41 5.75 -0.45 4.95
CA LEU A 41 5.24 0.56 5.88
C LEU A 41 4.96 -0.06 7.25
N LEU A 42 4.32 -1.24 7.29
CA LEU A 42 4.12 -2.00 8.53
C LEU A 42 5.45 -2.39 9.19
N ALA A 43 6.40 -2.91 8.41
CA ALA A 43 7.73 -3.25 8.91
C ALA A 43 8.46 -2.03 9.46
N GLY A 44 8.38 -0.89 8.76
CA GLY A 44 8.94 0.38 9.21
C GLY A 44 8.34 0.85 10.54
N ILE A 45 7.01 0.77 10.70
CA ILE A 45 6.34 1.10 11.96
C ILE A 45 6.80 0.16 13.08
N VAL A 46 6.85 -1.14 12.84
CA VAL A 46 7.29 -2.12 13.85
C VAL A 46 8.72 -1.82 14.30
N ILE A 47 9.64 -1.63 13.36
CA ILE A 47 11.04 -1.28 13.65
C ILE A 47 11.13 0.04 14.42
N TYR A 48 10.40 1.07 13.98
CA TYR A 48 10.33 2.37 14.66
C TYR A 48 9.83 2.22 16.10
N THR A 49 8.75 1.49 16.32
CA THR A 49 8.23 1.24 17.67
C THR A 49 9.20 0.44 18.52
N ALA A 50 9.94 -0.51 17.95
CA ALA A 50 10.95 -1.28 18.66
C ALA A 50 12.15 -0.40 19.07
N LEU A 51 12.62 0.48 18.18
CA LEU A 51 13.69 1.45 18.45
C LEU A 51 13.33 2.45 19.57
N PHE A 52 12.05 2.81 19.68
CA PHE A 52 11.54 3.70 20.73
C PHE A 52 10.95 2.94 21.94
N SER A 53 10.97 1.61 21.94
CA SER A 53 10.38 0.80 23.01
C SER A 53 11.16 0.96 24.31
N SER A 54 10.45 0.95 25.44
CA SER A 54 11.02 0.95 26.79
C SER A 54 11.16 -0.46 27.37
N TYR A 55 10.90 -1.49 26.59
CA TYR A 55 11.03 -2.87 27.03
C TYR A 55 12.49 -3.30 27.03
N ALA A 56 13.06 -3.55 28.21
CA ALA A 56 14.49 -3.78 28.43
C ALA A 56 15.18 -4.73 27.42
N PRO A 57 14.68 -5.95 27.14
CA PRO A 57 15.39 -6.85 26.23
C PRO A 57 15.35 -6.39 24.76
N VAL A 58 14.34 -5.62 24.35
CA VAL A 58 14.26 -5.03 23.00
C VAL A 58 15.10 -3.77 22.92
N HIS A 59 15.09 -2.96 23.98
CA HIS A 59 15.91 -1.76 24.12
C HIS A 59 17.39 -2.12 24.07
N ASP A 60 17.85 -3.08 24.86
CA ASP A 60 19.25 -3.52 24.91
C ASP A 60 19.72 -4.07 23.55
N ALA A 61 18.87 -4.87 22.88
CA ALA A 61 19.19 -5.44 21.58
C ALA A 61 19.33 -4.37 20.48
N LEU A 62 18.58 -3.27 20.58
CA LEU A 62 18.59 -2.16 19.61
C LEU A 62 19.40 -0.96 20.10
N HIS A 63 20.03 -1.04 21.27
CA HIS A 63 20.72 0.06 21.92
C HIS A 63 21.89 0.56 21.05
N ASP A 64 22.70 -0.35 20.53
CA ASP A 64 23.85 -0.01 19.69
C ASP A 64 23.42 0.62 18.36
N LEU A 65 22.33 0.09 17.76
CA LEU A 65 21.72 0.67 16.57
C LEU A 65 21.16 2.08 16.86
N ARG A 66 20.52 2.27 18.02
CA ARG A 66 19.99 3.56 18.46
C ARG A 66 21.08 4.61 18.62
N HIS A 67 22.22 4.23 19.22
CA HIS A 67 23.41 5.09 19.31
C HIS A 67 23.98 5.42 17.93
N GLY A 68 24.06 4.43 17.04
CA GLY A 68 24.53 4.62 15.66
C GLY A 68 23.64 5.54 14.82
N LEU A 69 22.34 5.61 15.10
CA LEU A 69 21.42 6.50 14.39
C LEU A 69 21.52 7.97 14.82
N MET A 70 22.14 8.30 15.96
CA MET A 70 22.28 9.66 16.57
C MET A 70 20.99 10.47 16.77
N PHE A 71 19.86 10.03 16.19
CA PHE A 71 18.60 10.76 16.12
C PHE A 71 17.61 10.32 17.21
N ILE A 72 17.88 9.19 17.85
CA ILE A 72 16.93 8.56 18.79
C ILE A 72 17.51 8.71 20.20
N PRO A 73 16.95 9.59 21.06
CA PRO A 73 17.57 9.98 22.31
C PRO A 73 17.64 8.81 23.28
N CYS A 74 18.83 8.25 23.53
CA CYS A 74 19.10 7.23 24.54
C CYS A 74 19.47 7.88 25.88
N HIS A 75 19.05 7.26 27.00
CA HIS A 75 19.41 7.68 28.36
C HIS A 75 20.89 7.43 28.63
#